data_AF-A0A024X2W8-F1
#
_entry.id   AF-A0A024X2W8-F1
#
_cell.length_a   1.000
_cell.length_b   1.000
_cell.length_c   1.000
_cell.angle_alpha   90.00
_cell.angle_beta   90.00
_cell.angle_gamma   90.00
#
_symmetry.space_group_name_H-M   'P 1'
#
loop_
_entity.id
_entity.type
_entity.pdbx_description
1 polymer ?
#
loop_
_entity_poly.entity_id
_entity_poly.type
_entity_poly.pdbx_seq_one_letter_code
_entity_poly.pdbx_strand_id
1 'polypeptide(L)'
;MNIGGYKKKGNLDDEFPDDFVLPPGDKVKGEKLFKKHCKQCHSIAPDNSQTNSGFTSWGPTLFNVYNRTAGMSKGNSPFQTSPDLYTSGIIWNDVNLLKYMKNPQQFVESHIGMNFKGLSNLQERVDIVHYLKTLTYDDPYGKQIVEKYTKKGKTSGSK
;
A
#
# COMPACT_ATOMS: atom_id res chain seq x y z
N MET A 1 25.07 37.34 7.94
CA MET A 1 25.69 36.19 7.23
C MET A 1 24.57 35.21 6.90
N ASN A 2 24.50 34.79 5.64
CA ASN A 2 23.36 34.07 5.04
C ASN A 2 23.01 32.78 5.78
N ILE A 3 21.78 32.71 6.28
CA ILE A 3 21.07 31.49 6.64
C ILE A 3 20.74 30.75 5.34
N GLY A 4 21.45 29.65 5.09
CA GLY A 4 21.22 28.78 3.94
C GLY A 4 19.77 28.34 3.89
N GLY A 5 19.07 28.75 2.83
CA GLY A 5 17.67 28.44 2.60
C GLY A 5 17.46 26.93 2.56
N TYR A 6 16.71 26.42 3.54
CA TYR A 6 16.01 25.16 3.41
C TYR A 6 15.07 25.30 2.21
N LYS A 7 15.37 24.59 1.12
CA LYS A 7 14.42 24.44 0.00
C LYS A 7 13.13 23.86 0.58
N LYS A 8 12.05 24.66 0.57
CA LYS A 8 10.69 24.23 0.92
C LYS A 8 10.40 22.98 0.09
N LYS A 9 10.31 21.79 0.70
CA LYS A 9 9.79 20.60 0.02
C LYS A 9 8.37 20.98 -0.46
N GLY A 10 8.11 20.88 -1.76
CA GLY A 10 6.80 21.22 -2.34
C GLY A 10 5.67 20.46 -1.62
N ASN A 11 4.48 21.07 -1.54
CA ASN A 11 3.36 20.44 -0.87
C ASN A 11 2.94 19.18 -1.67
N LEU A 12 2.52 18.11 -0.97
CA LEU A 12 1.97 16.91 -1.63
C LEU A 12 0.72 17.24 -2.44
N ASP A 13 0.01 18.30 -2.06
CA ASP A 13 -1.20 18.77 -2.74
C ASP A 13 -0.90 19.49 -4.05
N ASP A 14 0.28 20.10 -4.20
CA ASP A 14 0.65 20.84 -5.42
C ASP A 14 0.84 19.90 -6.64
N GLU A 15 0.92 18.59 -6.42
CA GLU A 15 1.13 17.58 -7.47
C GLU A 15 -0.17 17.09 -8.12
N PHE A 16 -1.33 17.27 -7.48
CA PHE A 16 -2.59 16.64 -7.91
C PHE A 16 -3.74 17.65 -7.91
N PRO A 17 -4.15 18.18 -9.08
CA PRO A 17 -5.31 19.07 -9.18
C PRO A 17 -6.63 18.33 -8.90
N ASP A 18 -7.71 19.07 -8.66
CA ASP A 18 -9.04 18.51 -8.32
C ASP A 18 -9.60 17.61 -9.44
N ASP A 19 -9.23 17.88 -10.69
CA ASP A 19 -9.61 17.11 -11.88
C ASP A 19 -8.61 16.00 -12.24
N PHE A 20 -7.71 15.65 -11.32
CA PHE A 20 -6.70 14.62 -11.56
C PHE A 20 -7.33 13.28 -11.95
N VAL A 21 -6.89 12.78 -13.10
CA VAL A 21 -7.19 11.43 -13.58
C VAL A 21 -5.93 10.59 -13.47
N LEU A 22 -6.03 9.42 -12.84
CA LEU A 22 -4.92 8.48 -12.76
C LEU A 22 -4.43 8.13 -14.19
N PRO A 23 -3.15 8.37 -14.53
CA PRO A 23 -2.62 8.04 -15.83
C PRO A 23 -2.69 6.53 -16.13
N PRO A 24 -2.58 6.12 -17.40
CA PRO A 24 -2.35 4.72 -17.74
C PRO A 24 -1.13 4.15 -16.99
N GLY A 25 -1.23 2.89 -16.58
CA GLY A 25 -0.14 2.20 -15.91
C GLY A 25 -0.07 0.73 -16.27
N ASP A 26 1.06 0.12 -15.93
CA ASP A 26 1.36 -1.26 -16.23
C ASP A 26 1.33 -2.10 -14.95
N LYS A 27 0.27 -2.90 -14.77
CA LYS A 27 0.11 -3.78 -13.61
C LYS A 27 1.23 -4.82 -13.46
N VAL A 28 1.88 -5.24 -14.55
CA VAL A 28 2.98 -6.22 -14.49
C VAL A 28 4.25 -5.55 -13.98
N LYS A 29 4.53 -4.30 -14.39
CA LYS A 29 5.58 -3.49 -13.76
C LYS A 29 5.23 -3.15 -12.32
N GLY A 30 3.97 -2.81 -12.05
CA GLY A 30 3.44 -2.57 -10.72
C GLY A 30 3.67 -3.73 -9.76
N GLU A 31 3.44 -4.97 -10.20
CA GLU A 31 3.72 -6.17 -9.41
C GLU A 31 5.21 -6.30 -9.07
N LYS A 32 6.11 -6.01 -10.03
CA LYS A 32 7.56 -6.05 -9.80
C LYS A 32 7.99 -4.98 -8.80
N LEU A 33 7.46 -3.76 -8.93
CA LEU A 33 7.73 -2.66 -8.00
C LEU A 33 7.17 -2.96 -6.60
N PHE A 34 5.96 -3.53 -6.51
CA PHE A 34 5.39 -4.00 -5.25
C PHE A 34 6.27 -5.05 -4.57
N LYS A 35 6.78 -6.03 -5.33
CA LYS A 35 7.70 -7.05 -4.80
C LYS A 35 8.98 -6.42 -4.24
N LYS A 36 9.48 -5.36 -4.88
CA LYS A 36 10.70 -4.63 -4.48
C LYS A 36 10.49 -3.75 -3.25
N HIS A 37 9.35 -3.06 -3.14
CA HIS A 37 9.15 -1.99 -2.17
C HIS A 37 8.16 -2.31 -1.05
N CYS A 38 7.18 -3.20 -1.28
CA CYS A 38 6.04 -3.38 -0.37
C CYS A 38 5.99 -4.78 0.24
N LYS A 39 6.35 -5.81 -0.53
CA LYS A 39 6.19 -7.22 -0.15
C LYS A 39 6.99 -7.65 1.08
N GLN A 40 8.04 -6.91 1.46
CA GLN A 40 8.78 -7.20 2.68
C GLN A 40 7.92 -7.05 3.94
N CYS A 41 6.99 -6.08 3.94
CA CYS A 41 6.16 -5.77 5.10
C CYS A 41 4.70 -6.21 4.90
N HIS A 42 4.20 -6.20 3.67
CA HIS A 42 2.79 -6.38 3.37
C HIS A 42 2.47 -7.71 2.67
N SER A 43 1.38 -8.33 3.12
CA SER A 43 0.77 -9.47 2.45
C SER A 43 -0.11 -9.05 1.28
N ILE A 44 -0.29 -9.97 0.33
CA ILE A 44 -1.38 -9.94 -0.66
C ILE A 44 -2.40 -11.06 -0.40
N ALA A 45 -2.22 -11.86 0.67
CA ALA A 45 -3.18 -12.87 1.05
C ALA A 45 -4.40 -12.20 1.70
N PRO A 46 -5.66 -12.57 1.34
CA PRO A 46 -6.85 -11.94 1.90
C PRO A 46 -6.97 -12.05 3.43
N ASP A 47 -6.43 -13.14 4.00
CA ASP A 47 -6.42 -13.43 5.44
C ASP A 47 -5.15 -12.92 6.15
N ASN A 48 -4.27 -12.22 5.43
CA ASN A 48 -2.95 -11.79 5.89
C ASN A 48 -1.97 -12.93 6.23
N SER A 49 -2.25 -14.18 5.80
CA SER A 49 -1.45 -15.37 6.16
C SER A 49 -0.06 -15.45 5.52
N GLN A 50 0.23 -14.61 4.51
CA GLN A 50 1.53 -14.63 3.84
C GLN A 50 2.39 -13.44 4.24
N THR A 51 3.48 -13.75 4.91
CA THR A 51 4.52 -12.82 5.31
C THR A 51 5.82 -13.57 5.01
N ASN A 52 6.55 -13.18 3.97
CA ASN A 52 7.63 -14.04 3.48
C ASN A 52 8.73 -14.20 4.56
N SER A 53 8.96 -15.45 4.97
CA SER A 53 10.26 -16.01 5.36
C SER A 53 11.02 -15.30 6.50
N GLY A 54 10.63 -15.53 7.74
CA GLY A 54 11.48 -15.28 8.92
C GLY A 54 11.62 -13.82 9.35
N PHE A 55 11.12 -12.87 8.55
CA PHE A 55 10.86 -11.50 8.99
C PHE A 55 9.37 -11.39 9.30
N THR A 56 9.04 -10.90 10.49
CA THR A 56 7.68 -10.53 10.88
C THR A 56 7.07 -9.66 9.78
N SER A 57 5.92 -10.00 9.18
CA SER A 57 5.16 -8.94 8.49
C SER A 57 4.72 -7.97 9.55
N TRP A 58 5.17 -6.74 9.39
CA TRP A 58 4.73 -5.64 10.22
C TRP A 58 3.44 -5.00 9.71
N GLY A 59 3.15 -5.15 8.41
CA GLY A 59 2.06 -4.44 7.74
C GLY A 59 0.79 -5.27 7.54
N PRO A 60 -0.38 -4.63 7.47
CA PRO A 60 -1.64 -5.28 7.13
C PRO A 60 -1.65 -5.78 5.67
N THR A 61 -2.59 -6.65 5.34
CA THR A 61 -2.80 -7.10 3.96
C THR A 61 -3.20 -5.92 3.07
N LEU A 62 -2.63 -5.89 1.87
CA LEU A 62 -2.98 -4.95 0.82
C LEU A 62 -3.97 -5.56 -0.19
N PHE A 63 -4.43 -6.79 0.05
CA PHE A 63 -5.60 -7.31 -0.64
C PHE A 63 -6.83 -6.48 -0.27
N ASN A 64 -7.58 -6.09 -1.29
CA ASN A 64 -8.76 -5.24 -1.23
C ASN A 64 -8.49 -3.89 -0.52
N VAL A 65 -7.31 -3.29 -0.75
CA VAL A 65 -6.94 -2.00 -0.17
C VAL A 65 -7.55 -0.82 -0.92
N TYR A 66 -7.75 -0.93 -2.23
CA TYR A 66 -8.34 0.15 -3.03
C TYR A 66 -9.77 0.45 -2.58
N ASN A 67 -10.09 1.73 -2.36
CA ASN A 67 -11.32 2.23 -1.75
C ASN A 67 -11.59 1.77 -0.30
N ARG A 68 -10.63 1.12 0.37
CA ARG A 68 -10.74 0.80 1.80
C ARG A 68 -10.42 2.04 2.64
N THR A 69 -11.14 2.22 3.74
CA THR A 69 -10.79 3.20 4.76
C THR A 69 -9.47 2.83 5.44
N ALA A 70 -8.59 3.81 5.65
CA ALA A 70 -7.36 3.64 6.38
C ALA A 70 -7.60 3.10 7.80
N GLY A 71 -6.67 2.29 8.30
CA GLY A 71 -6.81 1.64 9.61
C GLY A 71 -7.84 0.52 9.73
N MET A 72 -8.69 0.28 8.74
CA MET A 72 -9.75 -0.74 8.79
C MET A 72 -9.35 -2.09 8.13
N SER A 73 -8.14 -2.59 8.37
CA SER A 73 -7.71 -3.86 7.77
C SER A 73 -8.51 -5.05 8.30
N LYS A 74 -9.03 -5.90 7.41
CA LYS A 74 -9.53 -7.23 7.75
C LYS A 74 -8.33 -8.19 7.78
N GLY A 75 -8.03 -8.79 8.94
CA GLY A 75 -6.95 -9.77 9.10
C GLY A 75 -6.14 -9.60 10.38
N ASN A 76 -5.40 -10.66 10.75
CA ASN A 76 -4.64 -10.73 12.00
C ASN A 76 -3.24 -10.10 11.83
N SER A 77 -3.17 -8.78 11.59
CA SER A 77 -1.88 -8.08 11.69
C SER A 77 -1.40 -8.14 13.14
N PRO A 78 -0.17 -8.60 13.42
CA PRO A 78 0.38 -8.56 14.78
C PRO A 78 0.67 -7.13 15.26
N PHE A 79 0.67 -6.14 14.36
CA PHE A 79 0.87 -4.73 14.70
C PHE A 79 -0.40 -3.94 14.55
N GLN A 80 -0.69 -3.17 15.60
CA GLN A 80 -1.77 -2.20 15.62
C GLN A 80 -1.51 -1.13 14.56
N THR A 81 -2.55 -0.79 13.80
CA THR A 81 -2.48 0.37 12.91
C THR A 81 -2.33 1.62 13.78
N SER A 82 -1.59 2.63 13.30
CA SER A 82 -1.51 3.92 13.97
C SER A 82 -2.93 4.46 14.26
N PRO A 83 -3.22 4.92 15.50
CA PRO A 83 -4.50 5.52 15.85
C PRO A 83 -4.91 6.66 14.90
N ASP A 84 -3.92 7.40 14.39
CA ASP A 84 -4.16 8.52 13.49
C ASP A 84 -4.63 8.04 12.11
N LEU A 85 -4.05 6.94 11.59
CA LEU A 85 -4.55 6.33 10.35
C LEU A 85 -5.98 5.80 10.52
N TYR A 86 -6.32 5.24 11.69
CA TYR A 86 -7.67 4.73 11.97
C TYR A 86 -8.70 5.86 12.08
N THR A 87 -8.35 6.99 12.70
CA THR A 87 -9.27 8.13 12.89
C THR A 87 -9.26 9.13 11.74
N SER A 88 -8.30 9.05 10.82
CA SER A 88 -8.11 10.01 9.71
C SER A 88 -9.28 10.13 8.72
N GLY A 89 -10.13 9.11 8.61
CA GLY A 89 -11.16 9.05 7.57
C GLY A 89 -10.62 8.91 6.14
N ILE A 90 -9.30 8.71 5.96
CA ILE A 90 -8.67 8.56 4.65
C ILE A 90 -9.26 7.35 3.91
N ILE A 91 -9.66 7.55 2.65
CA ILE A 91 -10.02 6.48 1.73
C ILE A 91 -8.85 6.26 0.77
N TRP A 92 -8.42 5.00 0.60
CA TRP A 92 -7.34 4.63 -0.32
C TRP A 92 -7.79 4.66 -1.78
N ASN A 93 -7.97 5.85 -2.32
CA ASN A 93 -8.21 6.12 -3.73
C ASN A 93 -6.89 6.42 -4.48
N ASP A 94 -7.00 6.80 -5.75
CA ASP A 94 -5.84 7.08 -6.62
C ASP A 94 -4.89 8.12 -6.03
N VAL A 95 -5.39 9.32 -5.75
CA VAL A 95 -4.58 10.44 -5.24
C VAL A 95 -3.97 10.13 -3.88
N ASN A 96 -4.76 9.56 -2.95
CA ASN A 96 -4.28 9.26 -1.61
C ASN A 96 -3.20 8.19 -1.61
N LEU A 97 -3.32 7.15 -2.46
CA LEU A 97 -2.27 6.15 -2.61
C LEU A 97 -0.99 6.75 -3.23
N LEU A 98 -1.12 7.63 -4.22
CA LEU A 98 0.04 8.30 -4.83
C LEU A 98 0.76 9.21 -3.82
N LYS A 99 0.02 10.04 -3.07
CA LYS A 99 0.57 10.92 -2.02
C LYS A 99 1.22 10.10 -0.89
N TYR A 100 0.52 9.07 -0.40
CA TYR A 100 1.03 8.22 0.67
C TYR A 100 2.29 7.47 0.25
N MET A 101 2.34 6.92 -0.96
CA MET A 101 3.56 6.28 -1.46
C MET A 101 4.72 7.26 -1.70
N LYS A 102 4.46 8.54 -1.95
CA LYS A 102 5.50 9.57 -2.09
C LYS A 102 6.16 9.88 -0.77
N ASN A 103 5.37 10.11 0.27
CA ASN A 103 5.86 10.41 1.61
C ASN A 103 4.80 10.08 2.67
N PRO A 104 4.83 8.87 3.26
CA PRO A 104 3.79 8.41 4.17
C PRO A 104 3.64 9.27 5.42
N GLN A 105 4.76 9.65 6.04
CA GLN A 105 4.77 10.43 7.28
C GLN A 105 4.26 11.85 7.06
N GLN A 106 4.61 12.46 5.93
CA GLN A 106 4.10 13.78 5.56
C GLN A 106 2.60 13.72 5.22
N PHE A 107 2.15 12.67 4.52
CA PHE A 107 0.74 12.54 4.14
C PHE A 107 -0.19 12.38 5.36
N VAL A 108 0.23 11.62 6.37
CA VAL A 108 -0.56 11.39 7.59
C VAL A 108 -0.37 12.52 8.61
N GLU A 109 0.66 13.36 8.44
CA GLU A 109 1.07 14.40 9.40
C GLU A 109 1.33 13.87 10.83
N SER A 110 1.60 12.56 10.95
CA SER A 110 1.88 11.90 12.21
C SER A 110 2.88 10.74 12.06
N HIS A 111 3.39 10.26 13.19
CA HIS A 111 4.19 9.06 13.25
C HIS A 111 3.34 7.82 12.93
N ILE A 112 3.77 7.09 11.91
CA ILE A 112 3.17 5.81 11.51
C ILE A 112 4.21 4.70 11.58
N GLY A 113 3.77 3.47 11.89
CA GLY A 113 4.66 2.31 12.00
C GLY A 113 5.29 1.85 10.68
N MET A 114 4.87 2.41 9.54
CA MET A 114 5.43 2.09 8.23
C MET A 114 6.76 2.83 8.02
N ASN A 115 7.87 2.14 8.27
CA ASN A 115 9.22 2.66 8.00
C ASN A 115 9.54 2.64 6.49
N PHE A 116 9.00 3.61 5.75
CA PHE A 116 9.18 3.73 4.31
C PHE A 116 9.55 5.16 3.91
N LYS A 117 10.67 5.33 3.20
CA LYS A 117 11.16 6.65 2.77
C LYS A 117 10.34 7.29 1.65
N GLY A 118 9.53 6.50 0.94
CA GLY A 118 8.73 6.94 -0.20
C GLY A 118 9.33 6.64 -1.57
N LEU A 119 8.50 6.80 -2.62
CA LEU A 119 8.85 6.67 -4.03
C LEU A 119 8.67 8.01 -4.72
N SER A 120 9.74 8.62 -5.21
CA SER A 120 9.66 9.94 -5.87
C SER A 120 9.07 9.87 -7.27
N ASN A 121 9.27 8.77 -8.00
CA ASN A 121 8.83 8.61 -9.38
C ASN A 121 7.31 8.40 -9.43
N LEU A 122 6.58 9.34 -10.06
CA LEU A 122 5.14 9.28 -10.18
C LEU A 122 4.68 8.04 -10.98
N GLN A 123 5.31 7.72 -12.10
CA GLN A 123 4.91 6.56 -12.92
C GLN A 123 5.08 5.24 -12.18
N GLU A 124 6.14 5.09 -11.37
CA GLU A 124 6.30 3.90 -10.52
C GLU A 124 5.14 3.77 -9.52
N ARG A 125 4.71 4.88 -8.91
CA ARG A 125 3.54 4.89 -8.02
C ARG A 125 2.26 4.56 -8.78
N VAL A 126 2.07 5.11 -9.98
CA VAL A 126 0.92 4.83 -10.86
C VAL A 126 0.84 3.34 -11.20
N ASP A 127 1.95 2.74 -11.62
CA ASP A 127 2.02 1.31 -11.93
C ASP A 127 1.66 0.44 -10.71
N ILE A 128 2.14 0.82 -9.52
CA ILE A 128 1.75 0.15 -8.26
C ILE A 128 0.25 0.32 -7.98
N VAL A 129 -0.34 1.51 -8.14
CA VAL A 129 -1.80 1.71 -7.95
C VAL A 129 -2.60 0.81 -8.89
N HIS A 130 -2.22 0.73 -10.17
CA HIS A 130 -2.87 -0.18 -11.13
C HIS A 130 -2.74 -1.65 -10.72
N TYR A 131 -1.60 -2.07 -10.17
CA TYR A 131 -1.47 -3.40 -9.58
C TYR A 131 -2.36 -3.59 -8.35
N LEU A 132 -2.40 -2.64 -7.41
CA LEU A 132 -3.26 -2.73 -6.21
C LEU A 132 -4.75 -2.85 -6.56
N LYS A 133 -5.21 -2.18 -7.63
CA LYS A 133 -6.59 -2.30 -8.15
C LYS A 133 -6.94 -3.73 -8.59
N THR A 134 -5.96 -4.56 -8.95
CA THR A 134 -6.17 -5.97 -9.31
C THR A 134 -6.27 -6.89 -8.10
N LEU A 135 -5.88 -6.43 -6.90
CA LEU A 135 -5.90 -7.22 -5.69
C LEU A 135 -7.28 -7.19 -5.03
N THR A 136 -8.32 -7.68 -5.72
CA THR A 136 -9.70 -7.68 -5.23
C THR A 136 -10.37 -9.02 -5.46
N TYR A 137 -11.53 -9.25 -4.85
CA TYR A 137 -12.30 -10.48 -5.08
C TYR A 137 -12.92 -10.55 -6.48
N ASP A 138 -13.07 -9.40 -7.14
CA ASP A 138 -13.79 -9.29 -8.41
C ASP A 138 -12.86 -9.35 -9.63
N ASP A 139 -11.60 -8.92 -9.48
CA ASP A 139 -10.61 -8.96 -10.55
C ASP A 139 -10.10 -10.40 -10.82
N PRO A 140 -9.91 -10.81 -12.09
CA PRO A 140 -9.39 -12.14 -12.43
C PRO A 140 -8.04 -12.48 -11.78
N TYR A 141 -7.12 -11.53 -11.64
CA TYR A 141 -5.84 -11.76 -10.98
C TYR A 141 -6.02 -11.93 -9.47
N GLY A 142 -6.88 -11.12 -8.85
CA GLY A 142 -7.23 -11.26 -7.44
C GLY A 142 -7.91 -12.59 -7.11
N LYS A 143 -8.76 -13.12 -7.99
CA LYS A 143 -9.34 -14.48 -7.85
C LYS A 143 -8.28 -15.57 -7.84
N GLN A 144 -7.26 -15.49 -8.71
CA GLN A 144 -6.13 -16.42 -8.71
C GLN A 144 -5.33 -16.37 -7.40
N ILE A 145 -5.17 -15.17 -6.83
CA ILE A 145 -4.59 -14.98 -5.50
C ILE A 145 -5.42 -15.70 -4.44
N VAL A 146 -6.73 -15.46 -4.38
CA VAL A 146 -7.62 -16.12 -3.41
C VAL A 146 -7.49 -17.64 -3.49
N GLU A 147 -7.61 -18.22 -4.69
CA GLU A 147 -7.49 -19.67 -4.89
C GLU A 147 -6.15 -20.22 -4.39
N LYS A 148 -5.05 -19.51 -4.67
CA LYS A 148 -3.71 -19.90 -4.23
C LYS A 148 -3.61 -19.98 -2.71
N TYR A 149 -4.15 -18.99 -1.98
CA TYR A 149 -4.08 -18.96 -0.52
C TYR A 149 -5.08 -19.91 0.15
N THR A 150 -6.27 -20.11 -0.44
CA THR A 150 -7.22 -21.15 0.02
C THR A 150 -6.64 -22.56 -0.12
N LYS A 151 -5.94 -22.87 -1.22
CA LYS A 151 -5.31 -24.18 -1.43
C LYS A 151 -4.13 -24.39 -0.46
N LYS A 152 -3.31 -23.35 -0.22
CA LYS A 152 -2.17 -23.43 0.71
C LYS A 152 -2.60 -23.74 2.15
N GLY A 153 -3.68 -23.14 2.63
CA GLY A 153 -4.22 -23.42 3.97
C GLY A 153 -4.72 -24.85 4.17
N LYS A 154 -5.15 -25.53 3.09
CA LYS A 154 -5.56 -26.94 3.14
C LYS A 154 -4.37 -27.91 3.19
N THR A 155 -3.25 -27.57 2.55
CA THR A 155 -2.05 -28.43 2.52
C THR A 155 -1.22 -28.39 3.81
N SER A 156 -1.40 -27.40 4.69
CA SER A 156 -0.69 -27.28 5.97
C SER A 156 -1.41 -27.93 7.16
N GLY A 157 -2.62 -28.49 6.94
CA GLY A 157 -3.45 -29.11 7.98
C GLY A 157 -3.40 -30.64 8.03
N SER A 158 -2.42 -31.27 7.40
CA SER A 158 -2.22 -32.73 7.47
C SER A 158 -0.80 -33.04 7.90
N LYS A 159 -0.58 -33.00 9.20
CA LYS A 159 0.39 -33.79 9.96
C LYS A 159 0.00 -33.79 11.43
#